data_AF-K2JPP6-F1
#
_entry.id   AF-K2JPP6-F1
#
_cell.length_a   1.000
_cell.length_b   1.000
_cell.length_c   1.000
_cell.angle_alpha   90.00
_cell.angle_beta   90.00
_cell.angle_gamma   90.00
#
_symmetry.space_group_name_H-M   'P 1'
#
loop_
_entity.id
_entity.type
_entity.pdbx_description
1 polymer ?
#
loop_
_entity_poly.entity_id
_entity_poly.type
_entity_poly.pdbx_seq_one_letter_code
_entity_poly.pdbx_strand_id
1 'polypeptide(L)'
;MGIFDFLTSILTGGATGLLGMIFTAVSRWAEARQRMAERAQDYKHELALQQLAMQTRGMELESEQAIADIEATQAMRTGSYDHDRGYGRASQWVVNILRLVRPALTLGLIVLTGLIYFSLDNASQRQDVIEMVSYATTAAIVWWFGAREMERRK
;
A
#
# COMPACT_ATOMS: atom_id res chain seq x y z
N MET A 1 -11.86 -84.36 27.40
CA MET A 1 -11.68 -83.05 26.76
C MET A 1 -10.39 -82.46 27.30
N GLY A 2 -9.28 -82.71 26.61
CA GLY A 2 -7.94 -82.57 27.18
C GLY A 2 -7.43 -81.14 27.17
N ILE A 3 -6.62 -80.80 28.17
CA ILE A 3 -5.80 -79.57 28.24
C ILE A 3 -5.01 -79.32 26.94
N PHE A 4 -4.70 -80.37 26.19
CA PHE A 4 -4.04 -80.33 24.90
C PHE A 4 -4.91 -79.70 23.79
N ASP A 5 -6.23 -79.91 23.76
CA ASP A 5 -7.16 -79.27 22.81
C ASP A 5 -7.34 -77.78 23.13
N PHE A 6 -7.34 -77.43 24.42
CA PHE A 6 -7.39 -76.04 24.87
C PHE A 6 -6.09 -75.29 24.53
N LEU A 7 -4.93 -75.89 24.80
CA LEU A 7 -3.63 -75.31 24.47
C LEU A 7 -3.39 -75.21 22.97
N THR A 8 -3.82 -76.19 22.17
CA THR A 8 -3.73 -76.11 20.70
C THR A 8 -4.71 -75.09 20.13
N SER A 9 -5.91 -74.90 20.71
CA SER A 9 -6.83 -73.81 20.30
C SER A 9 -6.30 -72.41 20.62
N ILE A 10 -5.55 -72.27 21.71
CA ILE A 10 -4.88 -71.01 22.08
C ILE A 10 -3.63 -70.79 21.23
N LEU A 11 -2.86 -71.83 20.91
CA LEU A 11 -1.71 -71.72 20.00
C LEU A 11 -2.15 -71.41 18.56
N THR A 12 -3.22 -72.04 18.07
CA THR A 12 -3.73 -71.82 16.71
C THR A 12 -4.54 -70.51 16.60
N GLY A 13 -5.23 -70.07 17.67
CA GLY A 13 -5.91 -68.78 17.74
C GLY A 13 -5.00 -67.57 18.03
N GLY A 14 -3.91 -67.77 18.78
CA GLY A 14 -2.95 -66.71 19.14
C GLY A 14 -1.92 -66.42 18.05
N ALA A 15 -1.46 -67.44 17.31
CA ALA A 15 -0.53 -67.27 16.19
C ALA A 15 -1.18 -66.59 14.97
N THR A 16 -2.46 -66.86 14.72
CA THR A 16 -3.25 -66.19 13.67
C THR A 16 -3.52 -64.71 14.02
N GLY A 17 -3.71 -64.39 15.30
CA GLY A 17 -3.81 -63.01 15.79
C GLY A 17 -2.51 -62.20 15.63
N LEU A 18 -1.35 -62.83 15.87
CA LEU A 18 -0.02 -62.20 15.67
C LEU A 18 0.26 -61.90 14.19
N LEU A 19 -0.11 -62.81 13.29
CA LEU A 19 -0.02 -62.57 11.84
C LEU A 19 -0.96 -61.45 11.39
N GLY A 20 -2.16 -61.36 11.95
CA GLY A 20 -3.08 -60.25 11.73
C GLY A 20 -2.53 -58.90 12.21
N MET A 21 -1.83 -58.86 13.34
CA MET A 21 -1.18 -57.63 13.84
C MET A 21 -0.03 -57.16 12.95
N ILE A 22 0.77 -58.07 12.40
CA ILE A 22 1.83 -57.71 11.45
C ILE A 22 1.22 -57.19 10.16
N PHE A 23 0.20 -57.87 9.63
CA PHE A 23 -0.48 -57.46 8.41
C PHE A 23 -1.15 -56.08 8.56
N THR A 24 -1.83 -55.84 9.69
CA THR A 24 -2.43 -54.53 10.00
C THR A 24 -1.37 -53.44 10.24
N ALA A 25 -0.22 -53.75 10.85
CA ALA A 25 0.86 -52.78 11.01
C ALA A 25 1.45 -52.34 9.65
N VAL A 26 1.62 -53.27 8.71
CA VAL A 26 2.08 -52.97 7.35
C VAL A 26 1.04 -52.16 6.58
N SER A 27 -0.25 -52.52 6.67
CA SER A 27 -1.34 -51.75 6.06
C SER A 27 -1.40 -50.32 6.61
N ARG A 28 -1.33 -50.16 7.94
CA ARG A 28 -1.33 -48.84 8.59
C ARG A 28 -0.12 -48.01 8.20
N TRP A 29 1.04 -48.62 7.98
CA TRP A 29 2.22 -47.92 7.50
C TRP A 29 2.05 -47.44 6.05
N ALA A 30 1.47 -48.27 5.18
CA ALA A 30 1.16 -47.89 3.80
C ALA A 30 0.11 -46.75 3.74
N GLU A 31 -0.95 -46.85 4.54
CA GLU A 31 -1.97 -45.80 4.69
C GLU A 31 -1.36 -44.51 5.27
N ALA A 32 -0.50 -44.61 6.28
CA ALA A 32 0.18 -43.45 6.84
C ALA A 32 1.05 -42.74 5.79
N ARG A 33 1.72 -43.49 4.92
CA ARG A 33 2.51 -42.94 3.82
C ARG A 33 1.64 -42.22 2.78
N GLN A 34 0.49 -42.78 2.42
CA GLN A 34 -0.47 -42.14 1.51
C GLN A 34 -1.05 -40.85 2.12
N ARG A 35 -1.45 -40.88 3.39
CA ARG A 35 -1.95 -39.69 4.11
C ARG A 35 -0.91 -38.57 4.19
N MET A 36 0.37 -38.90 4.35
CA MET A 36 1.44 -37.89 4.32
C MET A 36 1.62 -37.29 2.92
N ALA A 37 1.47 -38.09 1.87
CA ALA A 37 1.53 -37.61 0.49
C ALA A 37 0.34 -36.68 0.15
N GLU A 38 -0.88 -37.04 0.59
CA GLU A 38 -2.08 -36.21 0.46
C GLU A 38 -1.93 -34.88 1.19
N ARG A 39 -1.56 -34.91 2.49
CA ARG A 39 -1.32 -33.68 3.27
C ARG A 39 -0.25 -32.79 2.65
N ALA A 40 0.79 -33.37 2.06
CA ALA A 40 1.82 -32.60 1.37
C ALA A 40 1.29 -31.91 0.10
N GLN A 41 0.28 -32.48 -0.57
CA GLN A 41 -0.41 -31.82 -1.68
C GLN A 41 -1.35 -30.73 -1.19
N ASP A 42 -2.10 -30.99 -0.11
CA ASP A 42 -2.99 -30.00 0.50
C ASP A 42 -2.22 -28.76 0.95
N TYR A 43 -1.09 -28.95 1.65
CA TYR A 43 -0.24 -27.82 2.05
C TYR A 43 0.33 -27.04 0.87
N LYS A 44 0.69 -27.72 -0.23
CA LYS A 44 1.14 -27.02 -1.45
C LYS A 44 0.01 -26.20 -2.04
N HIS A 45 -1.21 -26.72 -2.04
CA HIS A 45 -2.39 -26.02 -2.54
C HIS A 45 -2.72 -24.80 -1.66
N GLU A 46 -2.75 -24.97 -0.34
CA GLU A 46 -2.97 -23.89 0.63
C GLU A 46 -1.91 -22.79 0.49
N LEU A 47 -0.64 -23.16 0.37
CA LEU A 47 0.44 -22.19 0.14
C LEU A 47 0.28 -21.45 -1.19
N ALA A 48 -0.10 -22.16 -2.27
CA ALA A 48 -0.34 -21.52 -3.57
C ALA A 48 -1.52 -20.54 -3.51
N LEU A 49 -2.60 -20.90 -2.82
CA LEU A 49 -3.74 -20.01 -2.60
C LEU A 49 -3.35 -18.79 -1.76
N GLN A 50 -2.58 -18.97 -0.69
CA GLN A 50 -2.10 -17.87 0.14
C GLN A 50 -1.18 -16.93 -0.64
N GLN A 51 -0.28 -17.47 -1.46
CA GLN A 51 0.59 -16.68 -2.33
C GLN A 51 -0.21 -15.86 -3.34
N LEU A 52 -1.22 -16.46 -3.97
CA LEU A 52 -2.09 -15.75 -4.90
C LEU A 52 -2.88 -14.65 -4.19
N ALA A 53 -3.42 -14.93 -2.99
CA ALA A 53 -4.13 -13.94 -2.18
C ALA A 53 -3.22 -12.77 -1.76
N MET A 54 -1.95 -13.03 -1.42
CA MET A 54 -0.97 -11.98 -1.12
C MET A 54 -0.69 -11.10 -2.34
N GLN A 55 -0.57 -11.69 -3.53
CA GLN A 55 -0.36 -10.93 -4.77
C GLN A 55 -1.56 -10.04 -5.10
N THR A 56 -2.79 -10.58 -5.01
CA THR A 56 -4.01 -9.79 -5.25
C THR A 56 -4.14 -8.64 -4.26
N ARG A 57 -3.89 -8.88 -2.97
CA ARG A 57 -3.91 -7.83 -1.95
C ARG A 57 -2.86 -6.75 -2.20
N GLY A 58 -1.68 -7.11 -2.68
CA GLY A 58 -0.66 -6.14 -3.06
C GLY A 58 -1.16 -5.18 -4.14
N MET A 59 -1.76 -5.73 -5.21
CA MET A 59 -2.33 -4.92 -6.30
C MET A 59 -3.53 -4.07 -5.84
N GLU A 60 -4.40 -4.60 -4.98
CA GLU A 60 -5.52 -3.86 -4.41
C GLU A 60 -5.03 -2.68 -3.56
N LEU A 61 -4.03 -2.90 -2.69
CA LEU A 61 -3.46 -1.86 -1.84
C LEU A 61 -2.79 -0.74 -2.66
N GLU A 62 -2.06 -1.08 -3.72
CA GLU A 62 -1.46 -0.08 -4.61
C GLU A 62 -2.54 0.78 -5.29
N SER A 63 -3.63 0.15 -5.73
CA SER A 63 -4.78 0.86 -6.30
C SER A 63 -5.47 1.75 -5.27
N GLU A 64 -5.68 1.26 -4.05
CA GLU A 64 -6.29 2.03 -2.96
C GLU A 64 -5.42 3.22 -2.55
N GLN A 65 -4.10 3.04 -2.47
CA GLN A 65 -3.16 4.13 -2.20
C GLN A 65 -3.22 5.20 -3.30
N ALA A 66 -3.24 4.79 -4.58
CA ALA A 66 -3.35 5.74 -5.68
C ALA A 66 -4.67 6.54 -5.63
N ILE A 67 -5.78 5.88 -5.29
CA ILE A 67 -7.08 6.55 -5.11
C ILE A 67 -7.03 7.51 -3.93
N ALA A 68 -6.52 7.08 -2.78
CA ALA A 68 -6.40 7.90 -1.58
C ALA A 68 -5.51 9.13 -1.80
N ASP A 69 -4.40 9.00 -2.55
CA ASP A 69 -3.52 10.12 -2.90
C ASP A 69 -4.21 11.12 -3.83
N ILE A 70 -4.98 10.63 -4.81
CA ILE A 70 -5.78 11.48 -5.69
C ILE A 70 -6.86 12.21 -4.89
N GLU A 71 -7.58 11.52 -4.01
CA GLU A 71 -8.61 12.11 -3.15
C GLU A 71 -8.03 13.13 -2.18
N ALA A 72 -6.91 12.84 -1.52
CA ALA A 72 -6.21 13.77 -0.63
C ALA A 72 -5.75 15.02 -1.39
N THR A 73 -5.21 14.84 -2.60
CA THR A 73 -4.81 15.94 -3.47
C THR A 73 -6.01 16.77 -3.90
N GLN A 74 -7.15 16.14 -4.21
CA GLN A 74 -8.38 16.85 -4.54
C GLN A 74 -8.94 17.62 -3.34
N ALA A 75 -9.01 17.00 -2.15
CA ALA A 75 -9.49 17.61 -0.92
C ALA A 75 -8.64 18.82 -0.48
N MET A 76 -7.31 18.71 -0.61
CA MET A 76 -6.40 19.81 -0.34
C MET A 76 -6.63 20.99 -1.31
N ARG A 77 -6.91 20.69 -2.58
CA ARG A 77 -7.23 21.71 -3.59
C ARG A 77 -8.61 22.34 -3.36
N THR A 78 -9.65 21.56 -3.06
CA THR A 78 -11.00 22.08 -2.77
C THR A 78 -11.01 22.94 -1.51
N GLY A 79 -10.31 22.53 -0.44
CA GLY A 79 -10.17 23.34 0.78
C GLY A 79 -9.53 24.71 0.51
N SER A 80 -8.53 24.78 -0.37
CA SER A 80 -7.96 26.05 -0.82
C SER A 80 -8.96 26.88 -1.63
N TYR A 81 -9.77 26.25 -2.49
CA TYR A 81 -10.78 26.97 -3.27
C TYR A 81 -11.95 27.46 -2.43
N ASP A 82 -12.37 26.73 -1.41
CA ASP A 82 -13.46 27.16 -0.53
C ASP A 82 -13.01 28.34 0.34
N HIS A 83 -11.75 28.36 0.77
CA HIS A 83 -11.15 29.54 1.39
C HIS A 83 -11.19 30.76 0.44
N ASP A 84 -10.90 30.56 -0.85
CA ASP A 84 -10.94 31.61 -1.87
C ASP A 84 -12.35 31.95 -2.39
N ARG A 85 -13.34 31.06 -2.23
CA ARG A 85 -14.75 31.25 -2.65
C ARG A 85 -15.64 31.84 -1.56
N GLY A 86 -15.17 31.86 -0.31
CA GLY A 86 -15.89 32.44 0.84
C GLY A 86 -16.18 33.93 0.72
N TYR A 87 -15.58 34.63 -0.25
CA TYR A 87 -15.98 35.98 -0.60
C TYR A 87 -17.35 35.93 -1.31
N GLY A 88 -18.43 36.14 -0.54
CA GLY A 88 -19.81 36.22 -1.06
C GLY A 88 -19.94 37.18 -2.25
N ARG A 89 -21.08 37.18 -2.96
CA ARG A 89 -21.32 37.92 -4.24
C ARG A 89 -20.76 39.34 -4.25
N ALA A 90 -19.48 39.47 -4.59
CA ALA A 90 -18.76 40.72 -4.62
C ALA A 90 -18.82 41.29 -6.04
N SER A 91 -18.85 42.62 -6.13
CA SER A 91 -18.71 43.33 -7.40
C SER A 91 -17.51 42.80 -8.19
N GLN A 92 -17.66 42.61 -9.50
CA GLN A 92 -16.59 42.11 -10.39
C GLN A 92 -15.30 42.92 -10.26
N TRP A 93 -15.38 44.20 -9.89
CA TRP A 93 -14.22 45.05 -9.65
C TRP A 93 -13.40 44.59 -8.43
N VAL A 94 -14.07 44.24 -7.34
CA VAL A 94 -13.42 43.71 -6.12
C VAL A 94 -12.81 42.34 -6.40
N VAL A 95 -13.50 41.50 -7.18
CA VAL A 95 -12.97 40.20 -7.61
C VAL A 95 -11.71 40.36 -8.47
N ASN A 96 -11.67 41.36 -9.36
CA ASN A 96 -10.49 41.63 -10.18
C ASN A 96 -9.29 42.12 -9.34
N ILE A 97 -9.54 42.91 -8.29
CA ILE A 97 -8.50 43.33 -7.34
C ILE A 97 -8.02 42.16 -6.49
N LEU A 98 -8.92 41.33 -5.98
CA LEU A 98 -8.54 40.11 -5.25
C LEU A 98 -7.73 39.15 -6.13
N ARG A 99 -8.06 39.07 -7.42
CA ARG A 99 -7.31 38.28 -8.40
C ARG A 99 -5.89 38.82 -8.63
N LEU A 100 -5.64 40.12 -8.41
CA LEU A 100 -4.32 40.74 -8.50
C LEU A 100 -3.42 40.47 -7.29
N VAL A 101 -3.99 40.10 -6.13
CA VAL A 101 -3.21 39.71 -4.94
C VAL A 101 -2.27 38.53 -5.25
N ARG A 102 -2.70 37.60 -6.11
CA ARG A 102 -1.89 36.42 -6.48
C ARG A 102 -0.64 36.76 -7.30
N PRO A 103 -0.72 37.52 -8.41
CA PRO A 103 0.45 38.07 -9.09
C PRO A 103 1.32 38.96 -8.19
N ALA A 104 0.71 39.73 -7.30
CA ALA A 104 1.45 40.63 -6.41
C ALA A 104 2.31 39.86 -5.39
N LEU A 105 1.79 38.77 -4.80
CA LEU A 105 2.55 37.93 -3.87
C LEU A 105 3.69 37.16 -4.56
N THR A 106 3.47 36.68 -5.79
CA THR A 106 4.51 36.00 -6.57
C THR A 106 5.62 36.97 -6.97
N LEU A 107 5.27 38.17 -7.47
CA LEU A 107 6.25 39.23 -7.72
C LEU A 107 6.96 39.67 -6.42
N GLY A 108 6.24 39.78 -5.31
CA GLY A 108 6.81 40.10 -4.01
C GLY A 108 7.84 39.08 -3.54
N LEU A 109 7.56 37.79 -3.70
CA LEU A 109 8.50 36.71 -3.40
C LEU A 109 9.74 36.77 -4.30
N ILE A 110 9.58 37.00 -5.60
CA ILE A 110 10.71 37.15 -6.54
C ILE A 110 11.57 38.35 -6.16
N VAL A 111 10.96 39.49 -5.83
CA VAL A 111 11.69 40.69 -5.40
C VAL A 111 12.43 40.43 -4.09
N LEU A 112 11.79 39.80 -3.11
CA LEU A 112 12.41 39.45 -1.83
C LEU A 112 13.58 38.47 -2.02
N THR A 113 13.45 37.51 -2.93
CA THR A 113 14.53 36.63 -3.38
C THR A 113 15.71 37.42 -3.93
N GLY A 114 15.44 38.34 -4.87
CA GLY A 114 16.46 39.19 -5.47
C GLY A 114 17.16 40.06 -4.43
N LEU A 115 16.41 40.66 -3.50
CA LEU A 115 16.97 41.47 -2.41
C LEU A 115 17.90 40.65 -1.52
N ILE A 116 17.51 39.44 -1.12
CA ILE A 116 18.37 38.56 -0.32
C ILE A 116 19.64 38.19 -1.10
N TYR A 117 19.51 37.85 -2.39
CA TYR A 117 20.64 37.54 -3.25
C TYR A 117 21.67 38.68 -3.33
N PHE A 118 21.20 39.91 -3.54
CA PHE A 118 22.08 41.09 -3.61
C PHE A 118 22.62 41.54 -2.25
N SER A 119 21.96 41.19 -1.14
CA SER A 119 22.38 41.57 0.21
C SER A 119 23.38 40.60 0.87
N LEU A 120 23.63 39.44 0.28
CA LEU A 120 24.60 38.44 0.78
C LEU A 120 25.95 38.57 0.06
N ASP A 121 27.01 38.88 0.83
CA ASP A 121 28.41 39.03 0.38
C ASP A 121 29.21 37.72 0.41
N ASN A 122 28.78 36.73 1.20
CA ASN A 122 29.49 35.45 1.36
C ASN A 122 29.02 34.41 0.33
N ALA A 123 29.95 33.89 -0.47
CA ALA A 123 29.67 32.97 -1.58
C ALA A 123 29.08 31.61 -1.15
N SER A 124 29.44 31.11 0.04
CA SER A 124 28.94 29.81 0.55
C SER A 124 27.47 29.87 0.98
N GLN A 125 27.07 30.92 1.71
CA GLN A 125 25.67 31.10 2.13
C GLN A 125 24.74 31.47 0.98
N ARG A 126 25.30 32.00 -0.12
CA ARG A 126 24.52 32.34 -1.32
C ARG A 126 23.89 31.11 -1.95
N GLN A 127 24.61 29.99 -2.05
CA GLN A 127 24.10 28.81 -2.76
C GLN A 127 22.90 28.18 -2.05
N ASP A 128 23.00 27.95 -0.74
CA ASP A 128 21.90 27.36 0.05
C ASP A 128 20.64 28.23 0.03
N VAL A 129 20.82 29.55 0.15
CA VAL A 129 19.71 30.50 0.15
C VAL A 129 19.08 30.61 -1.24
N ILE A 130 19.88 30.62 -2.30
CA ILE A 130 19.36 30.62 -3.68
C ILE A 130 18.57 29.34 -3.93
N GLU A 131 19.07 28.18 -3.53
CA GLU A 131 18.39 26.91 -3.74
C GLU A 131 17.05 26.84 -3.00
N MET A 132 17.05 27.17 -1.71
CA MET A 132 15.83 27.18 -0.89
C MET A 132 14.77 28.15 -1.44
N VAL A 133 15.22 29.33 -1.87
CA VAL A 133 14.31 30.36 -2.37
C VAL A 133 13.84 30.06 -3.80
N SER A 134 14.68 29.44 -4.64
CA SER A 134 14.30 28.95 -5.97
C SER A 134 13.28 27.82 -5.85
N TYR A 135 13.45 26.92 -4.87
CA TYR A 135 12.48 25.88 -4.55
C TYR A 135 11.15 26.49 -4.08
N ALA A 136 11.17 27.43 -3.14
CA ALA A 136 9.95 28.11 -2.65
C ALA A 136 9.22 28.87 -3.77
N THR A 137 9.98 29.52 -4.66
CA THR A 137 9.43 30.23 -5.82
C THR A 137 8.82 29.27 -6.83
N THR A 138 9.49 28.15 -7.12
CA THR A 138 8.97 27.11 -8.03
C THR A 138 7.73 26.45 -7.44
N ALA A 139 7.73 26.11 -6.15
CA ALA A 139 6.59 25.56 -5.44
C ALA A 139 5.39 26.53 -5.47
N ALA A 140 5.62 27.82 -5.23
CA ALA A 140 4.58 28.84 -5.35
C ALA A 140 4.04 28.92 -6.80
N ILE A 141 4.91 28.97 -7.81
CA ILE A 141 4.49 29.03 -9.23
C ILE A 141 3.69 27.79 -9.62
N VAL A 142 4.17 26.59 -9.30
CA VAL A 142 3.50 25.31 -9.60
C VAL A 142 2.14 25.23 -8.91
N TRP A 143 2.08 25.62 -7.63
CA TRP A 143 0.82 25.67 -6.89
C TRP A 143 -0.18 26.66 -7.51
N TRP A 144 0.28 27.84 -7.93
CA TRP A 144 -0.59 28.91 -8.45
C TRP A 144 -1.00 28.76 -9.92
N PHE A 145 -0.19 28.11 -10.75
CA PHE A 145 -0.46 27.94 -12.20
C PHE A 145 -0.86 26.52 -12.58
N GLY A 146 -0.34 25.48 -11.93
CA GLY A 146 -0.75 24.09 -12.17
C GLY A 146 -2.24 23.85 -11.85
N ALA A 147 -2.83 24.68 -11.00
CA ALA A 147 -4.25 24.64 -10.65
C ALA A 147 -5.19 25.25 -11.72
N ARG A 148 -4.68 25.93 -12.76
CA ARG A 148 -5.52 26.61 -13.78
C ARG A 148 -5.91 25.74 -14.98
N GLU A 149 -5.19 24.66 -15.27
CA GLU A 149 -5.48 23.80 -16.43
C GLU A 149 -6.84 23.07 -16.33
N MET A 150 -7.35 22.86 -15.11
CA MET A 150 -8.61 22.15 -14.86
C MET A 150 -9.86 22.99 -15.12
N GLU A 151 -9.77 24.32 -15.14
CA GLU A 151 -10.92 25.20 -15.41
C GLU A 151 -11.29 25.22 -16.91
N ARG A 152 -10.35 24.84 -17.80
CA ARG A 152 -10.58 24.80 -19.25
C ARG A 152 -11.15 23.47 -19.77
N ARG A 153 -11.27 22.46 -18.90
CA ARG A 153 -11.76 21.11 -19.25
C ARG A 153 -13.15 20.75 -18.69
N LYS A 154 -13.87 21.73 -18.14
CA LYS A 154 -15.33 21.63 -17.90
C LYS A 154 -16.06 22.40 -18.98
#